data_AF-A0AAP0LH62-F1
#
_entry.id   AF-A0AAP0LH62-F1
#
_cell.length_a   1.000
_cell.length_b   1.000
_cell.length_c   1.000
_cell.angle_alpha   90.00
_cell.angle_beta   90.00
_cell.angle_gamma   90.00
#
_symmetry.space_group_name_H-M   'P 1'
#
loop_
_entity.id
_entity.type
_entity.pdbx_description
1 polymer ?
#
loop_
_entity_poly.entity_id
_entity_poly.type
_entity_poly.pdbx_seq_one_letter_code
_entity_poly.pdbx_strand_id
1 'polypeptide(L)'
;MEINAFARKQLVNAGGIIESCFSAGKYSMLFSSVVYDQVWRFDMEALPADLIRRGLAEEDPNAEHGLKLAIQDYPFANDGLILWDAIREWVSDYVNHYYPHTSTIEDDKELQAWWTEVRTVGHGDKKDDPWWPVLNTHENLIQTLSTIIWVNSGHHAAVNFGQYGYAGYFPNRPSVARTKMPDEDPNDDEYTDFLTKPESAMLQCLPSQRQATTVMVILDMLSTHSTDEEYIADKMEPSWEEAPAIKGAFERFRGKVMELTGIIDGRNLDEGLLNRNGAGVVPYELLKPRSESGVTGMGPLLFGTLTQRTSLRIVRDRFAKQNIKRLSSSVALLKPWRIPNKAFVVTAVPIARSIPRSSMKLSSSIVLTPSWSFS
;
A
#
# COMPACT_ATOMS: atom_id res chain seq x y z
N MET A 1 -3.43 6.17 12.68
CA MET A 1 -3.82 5.09 13.62
C MET A 1 -5.30 4.69 13.61
N GLU A 2 -6.26 5.61 13.53
CA GLU A 2 -7.68 5.30 13.68
C GLU A 2 -8.22 4.27 12.66
N ILE A 3 -7.88 4.40 11.37
CA ILE A 3 -8.33 3.43 10.34
C ILE A 3 -7.78 2.03 10.64
N ASN A 4 -6.54 1.93 11.12
CA ASN A 4 -5.92 0.66 11.51
C ASN A 4 -6.63 0.06 12.73
N ALA A 5 -7.05 0.89 13.70
CA ALA A 5 -7.82 0.42 14.85
C ALA A 5 -9.20 -0.11 14.44
N PHE A 6 -9.88 0.57 13.51
CA PHE A 6 -11.12 0.09 12.93
C PHE A 6 -10.93 -1.20 12.15
N ALA A 7 -9.90 -1.28 11.31
CA ALA A 7 -9.57 -2.47 10.55
C ALA A 7 -9.35 -3.68 11.48
N ARG A 8 -8.61 -3.51 12.59
CA ARG A 8 -8.44 -4.56 13.61
C ARG A 8 -9.74 -4.98 14.28
N LYS A 9 -10.76 -4.13 14.31
CA LYS A 9 -12.04 -4.41 14.95
C LYS A 9 -13.07 -5.04 14.00
N GLN A 10 -13.03 -4.72 12.71
CA GLN A 10 -14.10 -5.08 11.77
C GLN A 10 -13.62 -5.74 10.47
N LEU A 11 -12.38 -5.50 10.06
CA LEU A 11 -11.85 -5.96 8.77
C LEU A 11 -11.05 -7.26 8.93
N VAL A 12 -10.01 -7.23 9.77
CA VAL A 12 -9.01 -8.31 9.92
C VAL A 12 -9.15 -9.10 11.23
N ASN A 13 -10.21 -8.87 12.00
CA ASN A 13 -10.51 -9.67 13.19
C ASN A 13 -11.00 -11.08 12.83
N ALA A 14 -10.98 -11.98 13.81
CA ALA A 14 -11.58 -13.30 13.70
C ALA A 14 -13.06 -13.21 13.28
N GLY A 15 -13.44 -13.94 12.23
CA GLY A 15 -14.76 -13.90 11.61
C GLY A 15 -15.10 -12.56 10.93
N GLY A 16 -14.13 -11.66 10.78
CA GLY A 16 -14.26 -10.39 10.08
C GLY A 16 -14.33 -10.56 8.56
N ILE A 17 -14.39 -9.43 7.86
CA ILE A 17 -14.59 -9.40 6.41
C ILE A 17 -13.50 -10.19 5.68
N ILE A 18 -12.22 -9.96 5.99
CA ILE A 18 -11.11 -10.62 5.30
C ILE A 18 -11.20 -12.14 5.47
N GLU A 19 -11.37 -12.64 6.69
CA GLU A 19 -11.47 -14.09 6.92
C GLU A 19 -12.71 -14.72 6.28
N SER A 20 -13.81 -13.99 6.13
CA SER A 20 -15.07 -14.52 5.58
C SER A 20 -15.16 -14.46 4.05
N CYS A 21 -14.35 -13.61 3.41
CA CYS A 21 -14.46 -13.28 1.98
C CYS A 21 -13.19 -13.58 1.16
N PHE A 22 -12.07 -13.95 1.79
CA PHE A 22 -10.81 -14.24 1.09
C PHE A 22 -10.37 -15.69 1.28
N SER A 23 -9.72 -16.27 0.26
CA SER A 23 -9.33 -17.71 0.24
C SER A 23 -8.52 -18.16 1.45
N ALA A 24 -7.66 -17.29 2.01
CA ALA A 24 -6.84 -17.64 3.17
C ALA A 24 -7.67 -17.85 4.46
N GLY A 25 -8.91 -17.36 4.50
CA GLY A 25 -9.83 -17.54 5.62
C GLY A 25 -9.22 -17.09 6.95
N LYS A 26 -9.36 -17.91 7.99
CA LYS A 26 -8.76 -17.69 9.32
C LYS A 26 -7.23 -17.61 9.34
N TYR A 27 -6.56 -18.02 8.26
CA TYR A 27 -5.10 -17.94 8.14
C TYR A 27 -4.62 -16.63 7.50
N SER A 28 -5.52 -15.72 7.10
CA SER A 28 -5.15 -14.49 6.40
C SER A 28 -4.14 -13.64 7.17
N MET A 29 -4.34 -13.47 8.49
CA MET A 29 -3.41 -12.70 9.32
C MET A 29 -2.11 -13.45 9.65
N LEU A 30 -2.15 -14.79 9.70
CA LEU A 30 -0.93 -15.57 9.82
C LEU A 30 -0.08 -15.44 8.56
N PHE A 31 -0.71 -15.47 7.39
CA PHE A 31 -0.01 -15.32 6.12
C PHE A 31 0.74 -13.99 6.03
N SER A 32 0.12 -12.87 6.42
CA SER A 32 0.81 -11.56 6.43
C SER A 32 1.96 -11.52 7.44
N SER A 33 1.83 -12.19 8.60
CA SER A 33 2.92 -12.31 9.58
C SER A 33 4.11 -13.10 9.02
N VAL A 34 3.86 -14.17 8.24
CA VAL A 34 4.93 -14.95 7.59
C VAL A 34 5.62 -14.12 6.51
N VAL A 35 4.87 -13.35 5.71
CA VAL A 35 5.45 -12.44 4.71
C VAL A 35 6.30 -11.35 5.37
N TYR A 36 5.86 -10.80 6.51
CA TYR A 36 6.66 -9.83 7.28
C TYR A 36 7.99 -10.43 7.77
N ASP A 37 7.95 -11.66 8.29
CA ASP A 37 9.15 -12.37 8.74
C ASP A 37 10.12 -12.62 7.57
N GLN A 38 9.63 -13.17 6.46
CA GLN A 38 10.47 -13.69 5.39
C GLN A 38 10.89 -12.67 4.33
N VAL A 39 10.08 -11.65 4.07
CA VAL A 39 10.22 -10.81 2.87
C VAL A 39 10.41 -9.33 3.20
N TRP A 40 9.70 -8.82 4.21
CA TRP A 40 9.71 -7.40 4.50
C TRP A 40 11.08 -6.94 5.02
N ARG A 41 11.54 -5.80 4.52
CA ARG A 41 12.77 -5.12 4.95
C ARG A 41 12.73 -3.65 4.55
N PHE A 42 13.02 -2.77 5.49
CA PHE A 42 12.82 -1.33 5.35
C PHE A 42 13.65 -0.71 4.20
N ASP A 43 14.89 -1.14 4.03
CA ASP A 43 15.81 -0.64 3.00
C ASP A 43 15.31 -0.89 1.57
N MET A 44 14.41 -1.85 1.38
CA MET A 44 13.82 -2.20 0.07
C MET A 44 12.37 -1.74 -0.09
N GLU A 45 11.85 -0.91 0.81
CA GLU A 45 10.54 -0.26 0.63
C GLU A 45 10.65 1.07 -0.15
N ALA A 46 11.88 1.54 -0.38
CA ALA A 46 12.15 2.63 -1.33
C ALA A 46 11.87 2.16 -2.76
N LEU A 47 11.22 3.00 -3.59
CA LEU A 47 10.82 2.60 -4.94
C LEU A 47 11.99 2.12 -5.81
N PRO A 48 13.15 2.82 -5.89
CA PRO A 48 14.30 2.33 -6.65
C PRO A 48 14.77 0.94 -6.21
N ALA A 49 14.93 0.76 -4.89
CA ALA A 49 15.41 -0.48 -4.30
C ALA A 49 14.42 -1.64 -4.54
N ASP A 50 13.11 -1.38 -4.44
CA ASP A 50 12.08 -2.35 -4.76
C ASP A 50 12.11 -2.78 -6.24
N LEU A 51 12.24 -1.83 -7.18
CA LEU A 51 12.30 -2.12 -8.60
C LEU A 51 13.52 -2.98 -8.96
N ILE A 52 14.70 -2.65 -8.42
CA ILE A 52 15.92 -3.44 -8.60
C ILE A 52 15.75 -4.83 -7.99
N ARG A 53 15.28 -4.92 -6.75
CA ARG A 53 15.08 -6.21 -6.03
C ARG A 53 14.19 -7.17 -6.81
N ARG A 54 13.14 -6.65 -7.48
CA ARG A 54 12.22 -7.45 -8.28
C ARG A 54 12.74 -7.78 -9.69
N GLY A 55 13.94 -7.32 -10.05
CA GLY A 55 14.53 -7.49 -11.38
C GLY A 55 13.82 -6.67 -12.45
N LEU A 56 13.17 -5.56 -12.07
CA LEU A 56 12.45 -4.68 -12.98
C LEU A 56 13.21 -3.41 -13.33
N ALA A 57 14.37 -3.19 -12.70
CA ALA A 57 15.28 -2.11 -13.03
C ALA A 57 16.73 -2.52 -12.72
N GLU A 58 17.66 -1.85 -13.38
CA GLU A 58 19.10 -1.89 -13.11
C GLU A 58 19.59 -0.46 -12.84
N GLU A 59 20.62 -0.30 -12.02
CA GLU A 59 21.27 1.00 -11.84
C GLU A 59 21.90 1.46 -13.15
N ASP A 60 21.58 2.68 -13.57
CA ASP A 60 22.20 3.35 -14.71
C ASP A 60 22.38 4.84 -14.38
N PRO A 61 23.61 5.28 -14.03
CA PRO A 61 23.89 6.68 -13.69
C PRO A 61 23.56 7.69 -14.79
N ASN A 62 23.37 7.24 -16.04
CA ASN A 62 23.05 8.10 -17.18
C ASN A 62 21.54 8.17 -17.46
N ALA A 63 20.72 7.35 -16.79
CA ALA A 63 19.28 7.39 -16.93
C ALA A 63 18.66 8.49 -16.04
N GLU A 64 17.49 8.99 -16.43
CA GLU A 64 16.80 10.15 -15.81
C GLU A 64 16.62 10.03 -14.29
N HIS A 65 16.40 8.81 -13.79
CA HIS A 65 16.19 8.51 -12.37
C HIS A 65 17.32 7.64 -11.76
N GLY A 66 18.47 7.58 -12.42
CA GLY A 66 19.57 6.67 -12.05
C GLY A 66 19.25 5.18 -12.25
N LEU A 67 18.15 4.87 -12.95
CA LEU A 67 17.65 3.53 -13.20
C LEU A 67 17.27 3.33 -14.65
N LYS A 68 17.62 2.16 -15.19
CA LYS A 68 17.10 1.64 -16.45
C LYS A 68 16.04 0.59 -16.16
N LEU A 69 14.81 0.82 -16.58
CA LEU A 69 13.71 -0.14 -16.40
C LEU A 69 13.81 -1.30 -17.39
N ALA A 70 13.50 -2.51 -16.93
CA ALA A 70 13.37 -3.70 -17.77
C ALA A 70 12.12 -3.63 -18.68
N ILE A 71 11.07 -2.95 -18.20
CA ILE A 71 9.84 -2.66 -18.96
C ILE A 71 9.79 -1.14 -19.15
N GLN A 72 10.01 -0.68 -20.38
CA GLN A 72 10.11 0.75 -20.68
C GLN A 72 8.80 1.49 -20.40
N ASP A 73 7.67 0.96 -20.86
CA ASP A 73 6.35 1.50 -20.55
C ASP A 73 5.78 0.82 -19.30
N TYR A 74 6.37 1.06 -18.12
CA TYR A 74 5.84 0.56 -16.86
C TYR A 74 5.19 1.71 -16.08
N PRO A 75 3.84 1.84 -16.10
CA PRO A 75 3.14 3.03 -15.60
C PRO A 75 3.44 3.38 -14.14
N PHE A 76 3.37 2.38 -13.25
CA PHE A 76 3.66 2.57 -11.82
C PHE A 76 5.11 3.03 -11.57
N ALA A 77 6.08 2.43 -12.26
CA ALA A 77 7.48 2.78 -12.06
C ALA A 77 7.80 4.16 -12.65
N ASN A 78 7.37 4.42 -13.88
CA ASN A 78 7.63 5.68 -14.59
C ASN A 78 7.03 6.89 -13.87
N ASP A 79 5.81 6.78 -13.34
CA ASP A 79 5.18 7.89 -12.61
C ASP A 79 5.68 7.95 -11.16
N GLY A 80 5.92 6.78 -10.56
CA GLY A 80 6.41 6.67 -9.19
C GLY A 80 7.81 7.24 -9.01
N LEU A 81 8.72 7.05 -9.97
CA LEU A 81 10.09 7.54 -9.89
C LEU A 81 10.15 9.07 -9.92
N ILE A 82 9.29 9.72 -10.69
CA ILE A 82 9.17 11.19 -10.68
C ILE A 82 8.71 11.68 -9.30
N LEU A 83 7.70 11.04 -8.72
CA LEU A 83 7.21 11.39 -7.38
C LEU A 83 8.27 11.10 -6.30
N TRP A 84 8.99 9.99 -6.42
CA TRP A 84 10.09 9.61 -5.52
C TRP A 84 11.21 10.66 -5.54
N ASP A 85 11.64 11.09 -6.72
CA ASP A 85 12.68 12.11 -6.86
C ASP A 85 12.27 13.45 -6.25
N ALA A 86 11.01 13.88 -6.49
CA ALA A 86 10.47 15.08 -5.87
C ALA A 86 10.46 14.98 -4.33
N ILE A 87 10.05 13.83 -3.78
CA ILE A 87 10.09 13.57 -2.33
C ILE A 87 11.53 13.61 -1.82
N ARG A 88 12.46 12.95 -2.51
CA ARG A 88 13.87 12.86 -2.10
C ARG A 88 14.53 14.24 -2.11
N GLU A 89 14.29 15.06 -3.10
CA GLU A 89 14.81 16.43 -3.17
C GLU A 89 14.26 17.31 -2.06
N TRP A 90 12.95 17.27 -1.81
CA TRP A 90 12.32 17.98 -0.70
C TRP A 90 12.96 17.60 0.65
N VAL A 91 13.09 16.29 0.90
CA VAL A 91 13.71 15.78 2.13
C VAL A 91 15.18 16.17 2.21
N SER A 92 15.90 16.15 1.09
CA SER A 92 17.32 16.55 1.05
C SER A 92 17.49 18.03 1.41
N ASP A 93 16.71 18.92 0.82
CA ASP A 93 16.73 20.35 1.15
C ASP A 93 16.37 20.59 2.63
N TYR A 94 15.38 19.87 3.15
CA TYR A 94 14.96 19.96 4.55
C TYR A 94 16.07 19.47 5.50
N VAL A 95 16.60 18.27 5.27
CA VAL A 95 17.63 17.66 6.12
C VAL A 95 18.90 18.50 6.11
N ASN A 96 19.38 18.92 4.94
CA ASN A 96 20.62 19.70 4.83
C ASN A 96 20.50 21.10 5.47
N HIS A 97 19.28 21.65 5.56
CA HIS A 97 19.05 22.92 6.25
C HIS A 97 19.15 22.79 7.77
N TYR A 98 18.50 21.79 8.36
CA TYR A 98 18.46 21.62 9.83
C TYR A 98 19.65 20.86 10.39
N TYR A 99 20.29 20.02 9.58
CA TYR A 99 21.49 19.27 9.94
C TYR A 99 22.63 19.66 8.99
N PRO A 100 23.34 20.77 9.20
CA PRO A 100 24.41 21.20 8.30
C PRO A 100 25.64 20.27 8.32
N HIS A 101 25.80 19.45 9.37
CA HIS A 101 26.91 18.52 9.53
C HIS A 101 26.40 17.14 9.99
N THR A 102 27.13 16.07 9.65
CA THR A 102 26.74 14.72 10.08
C THR A 102 26.73 14.58 11.61
N SER A 103 27.63 15.27 12.30
CA SER A 103 27.68 15.29 13.77
C SER A 103 26.38 15.81 14.39
N THR A 104 25.69 16.77 13.75
CA THR A 104 24.40 17.26 14.27
C THR A 104 23.29 16.23 14.18
N ILE A 105 23.41 15.22 13.31
CA ILE A 105 22.49 14.08 13.23
C ILE A 105 22.82 13.08 14.34
N GLU A 106 24.10 12.77 14.52
CA GLU A 106 24.59 11.82 15.53
C GLU A 106 24.29 12.32 16.96
N ASP A 107 24.46 13.61 17.20
CA ASP A 107 24.26 14.23 18.51
C ASP A 107 22.78 14.52 18.85
N ASP A 108 21.87 14.40 17.87
CA ASP A 108 20.44 14.62 18.07
C ASP A 108 19.79 13.46 18.83
N LYS A 109 19.68 13.65 20.15
CA LYS A 109 19.14 12.64 21.06
C LYS A 109 17.68 12.29 20.75
N GLU A 110 16.87 13.22 20.25
CA GLU A 110 15.47 12.95 19.93
C GLU A 110 15.36 12.10 18.67
N LEU A 111 16.12 12.45 17.62
CA LEU A 111 16.20 11.70 16.38
C LEU A 111 16.72 10.27 16.62
N GLN A 112 17.82 10.14 17.38
CA GLN A 112 18.40 8.82 17.70
C GLN A 112 17.46 7.97 18.54
N ALA A 113 16.78 8.57 19.54
CA ALA A 113 15.81 7.85 20.37
C ALA A 113 14.58 7.41 19.56
N TRP A 114 14.06 8.28 18.69
CA TRP A 114 12.94 7.96 17.80
C TRP A 114 13.27 6.78 16.89
N TRP A 115 14.40 6.83 16.19
CA TRP A 115 14.77 5.75 15.27
C TRP A 115 15.07 4.44 16.00
N THR A 116 15.69 4.53 17.18
CA THR A 116 15.89 3.37 18.06
C THR A 116 14.57 2.76 18.48
N GLU A 117 13.57 3.55 18.86
CA GLU A 117 12.24 3.06 19.25
C GLU A 117 11.50 2.42 18.06
N VAL A 118 11.53 3.04 16.88
CA VAL A 118 10.95 2.47 15.65
C VAL A 118 11.53 1.07 15.39
N ARG A 119 12.86 0.92 15.42
CA ARG A 119 13.52 -0.37 15.16
C ARG A 119 13.31 -1.40 16.27
N THR A 120 13.53 -1.01 17.52
CA THR A 120 13.65 -1.96 18.64
C THR A 120 12.33 -2.27 19.34
N VAL A 121 11.33 -1.38 19.20
CA VAL A 121 9.99 -1.54 19.77
C VAL A 121 8.95 -1.68 18.65
N GLY A 122 8.91 -0.74 17.71
CA GLY A 122 7.92 -0.73 16.61
C GLY A 122 8.02 -1.96 15.71
N HIS A 123 9.24 -2.28 15.29
CA HIS A 123 9.60 -3.47 14.50
C HIS A 123 10.51 -4.42 15.29
N GLY A 124 10.23 -4.59 16.58
CA GLY A 124 11.09 -5.31 17.53
C GLY A 124 11.42 -6.76 17.14
N ASP A 125 10.56 -7.42 16.36
CA ASP A 125 10.79 -8.78 15.85
C ASP A 125 11.94 -8.86 14.84
N LYS A 126 12.31 -7.72 14.22
CA LYS A 126 13.38 -7.62 13.21
C LYS A 126 14.48 -6.65 13.63
N LYS A 127 14.55 -6.28 14.91
CA LYS A 127 15.48 -5.25 15.42
C LYS A 127 16.97 -5.54 15.18
N ASP A 128 17.32 -6.82 15.07
CA ASP A 128 18.69 -7.31 14.93
C ASP A 128 19.09 -7.55 13.47
N ASP A 129 18.18 -7.30 12.52
CA ASP A 129 18.48 -7.46 11.10
C ASP A 129 19.53 -6.42 10.62
N PRO A 130 20.48 -6.79 9.76
CA PRO A 130 21.63 -5.94 9.43
C PRO A 130 21.32 -4.80 8.47
N TRP A 131 20.13 -4.80 7.86
CA TRP A 131 19.74 -3.86 6.81
C TRP A 131 19.14 -2.56 7.35
N TRP A 132 18.93 -2.44 8.66
CA TRP A 132 18.46 -1.18 9.25
C TRP A 132 19.49 -0.06 9.05
N PRO A 133 19.09 1.09 8.46
CA PRO A 133 20.01 2.21 8.33
C PRO A 133 20.40 2.76 9.70
N VAL A 134 21.65 3.23 9.79
CA VAL A 134 22.17 3.95 10.96
C VAL A 134 22.06 5.45 10.65
N LEU A 135 21.33 6.19 11.46
CA LEU A 135 21.13 7.64 11.22
C LEU A 135 22.34 8.45 11.68
N ASN A 136 23.45 8.33 10.96
CA ASN A 136 24.70 9.04 11.24
C ASN A 136 25.25 9.81 10.04
N THR A 137 24.55 9.77 8.91
CA THR A 137 24.87 10.54 7.70
C THR A 137 23.62 11.21 7.16
N HIS A 138 23.79 12.28 6.39
CA HIS A 138 22.70 12.91 5.65
C HIS A 138 21.98 11.91 4.76
N GLU A 139 22.74 11.10 4.01
CA GLU A 139 22.17 10.12 3.08
C GLU A 139 21.28 9.10 3.80
N ASN A 140 21.71 8.55 4.94
CA ASN A 140 20.90 7.59 5.69
C ASN A 140 19.62 8.23 6.23
N LEU A 141 19.69 9.48 6.70
CA LEU A 141 18.51 10.22 7.17
C LEU A 141 17.55 10.56 6.03
N ILE A 142 18.07 11.07 4.90
CA ILE A 142 17.31 11.40 3.70
C ILE A 142 16.60 10.14 3.18
N GLN A 143 17.34 9.05 2.96
CA GLN A 143 16.80 7.78 2.49
C GLN A 143 15.71 7.25 3.41
N THR A 144 15.91 7.32 4.74
CA THR A 144 14.94 6.86 5.73
C THR A 144 13.64 7.67 5.68
N LEU A 145 13.74 9.00 5.69
CA LEU A 145 12.58 9.88 5.66
C LEU A 145 11.84 9.80 4.31
N SER A 146 12.55 9.78 3.18
CA SER A 146 11.96 9.61 1.85
C SER A 146 11.22 8.27 1.73
N THR A 147 11.79 7.18 2.25
CA THR A 147 11.13 5.87 2.27
C THR A 147 9.82 5.91 3.07
N ILE A 148 9.85 6.52 4.26
CA ILE A 148 8.65 6.66 5.09
C ILE A 148 7.59 7.48 4.35
N ILE A 149 7.96 8.63 3.77
CA ILE A 149 7.00 9.49 3.04
C ILE A 149 6.43 8.74 1.83
N TRP A 150 7.26 8.07 1.03
CA TRP A 150 6.84 7.29 -0.14
C TRP A 150 5.84 6.18 0.21
N VAL A 151 6.17 5.34 1.20
CA VAL A 151 5.30 4.24 1.64
C VAL A 151 3.92 4.76 2.07
N ASN A 152 3.93 5.89 2.79
CA ASN A 152 2.77 6.56 3.33
C ASN A 152 2.07 7.51 2.34
N SER A 153 2.50 7.58 1.08
CA SER A 153 1.88 8.44 0.07
C SER A 153 1.72 7.70 -1.26
N GLY A 154 2.69 7.81 -2.16
CA GLY A 154 2.67 7.24 -3.50
C GLY A 154 2.42 5.73 -3.49
N HIS A 155 3.13 4.97 -2.65
CA HIS A 155 2.96 3.53 -2.60
C HIS A 155 1.57 3.13 -2.12
N HIS A 156 1.12 3.66 -0.96
CA HIS A 156 -0.21 3.36 -0.44
C HIS A 156 -1.31 3.71 -1.45
N ALA A 157 -1.24 4.88 -2.09
CA ALA A 157 -2.23 5.30 -3.06
C ALA A 157 -2.30 4.36 -4.27
N ALA A 158 -1.14 3.96 -4.81
CA ALA A 158 -1.04 3.03 -5.93
C ALA A 158 -1.67 1.67 -5.64
N VAL A 159 -1.66 1.19 -4.39
CA VAL A 159 -2.29 -0.09 -4.02
C VAL A 159 -3.71 0.06 -3.45
N ASN A 160 -4.16 1.28 -3.15
CA ASN A 160 -5.44 1.52 -2.45
C ASN A 160 -6.55 2.03 -3.38
N PHE A 161 -6.32 3.11 -4.14
CA PHE A 161 -7.43 3.80 -4.84
C PHE A 161 -7.89 3.10 -6.11
N GLY A 162 -7.07 2.19 -6.66
CA GLY A 162 -7.43 1.34 -7.78
C GLY A 162 -8.31 0.14 -7.39
N GLN A 163 -8.49 -0.13 -6.08
CA GLN A 163 -9.18 -1.32 -5.62
C GLN A 163 -10.58 -1.46 -6.23
N TYR A 164 -11.45 -0.45 -6.12
CA TYR A 164 -12.77 -0.54 -6.71
C TYR A 164 -12.74 -0.52 -8.25
N GLY A 165 -11.90 0.32 -8.86
CA GLY A 165 -11.78 0.42 -10.32
C GLY A 165 -11.43 -0.91 -10.99
N TYR A 166 -10.53 -1.69 -10.38
CA TYR A 166 -10.14 -3.00 -10.91
C TYR A 166 -10.93 -4.17 -10.32
N ALA A 167 -11.27 -4.16 -9.03
CA ALA A 167 -11.86 -5.31 -8.34
C ALA A 167 -13.35 -5.15 -8.00
N GLY A 168 -13.98 -4.03 -8.38
CA GLY A 168 -15.44 -3.84 -8.31
C GLY A 168 -16.20 -4.81 -9.23
N TYR A 169 -15.58 -5.22 -10.34
CA TYR A 169 -16.05 -6.35 -11.15
C TYR A 169 -15.35 -7.63 -10.68
N PHE A 170 -16.01 -8.41 -9.81
CA PHE A 170 -15.40 -9.55 -9.12
C PHE A 170 -14.75 -10.62 -10.03
N PRO A 171 -15.20 -10.89 -11.28
CA PRO A 171 -14.51 -11.85 -12.13
C PRO A 171 -13.10 -11.38 -12.52
N ASN A 172 -12.84 -10.07 -12.54
CA ASN A 172 -11.52 -9.52 -12.84
C ASN A 172 -10.52 -9.73 -11.67
N ARG A 173 -11.01 -9.70 -10.42
CA ARG A 173 -10.20 -9.86 -9.20
C ARG A 173 -10.98 -10.61 -8.12
N PRO A 174 -11.16 -11.93 -8.27
CA PRO A 174 -11.92 -12.70 -7.30
C PRO A 174 -11.15 -12.84 -5.98
N SER A 175 -11.81 -12.52 -4.87
CA SER A 175 -11.20 -12.58 -3.53
C SER A 175 -11.12 -14.01 -2.99
N VAL A 176 -11.97 -14.91 -3.49
CA VAL A 176 -12.05 -16.30 -3.05
C VAL A 176 -12.33 -17.26 -4.21
N ALA A 177 -11.68 -18.41 -4.18
CA ALA A 177 -12.08 -19.62 -4.91
C ALA A 177 -12.70 -20.60 -3.90
N ARG A 178 -13.95 -21.00 -4.11
CA ARG A 178 -14.76 -21.82 -3.19
C ARG A 178 -14.73 -23.31 -3.50
N THR A 179 -14.33 -23.66 -4.71
CA THR A 179 -14.21 -25.04 -5.17
C THR A 179 -12.78 -25.28 -5.65
N LYS A 180 -12.37 -26.56 -5.67
CA LYS A 180 -11.16 -26.98 -6.38
C LYS A 180 -11.37 -26.81 -7.89
N MET A 181 -10.27 -26.83 -8.63
CA MET A 181 -10.36 -27.09 -10.07
C MET A 181 -10.92 -28.49 -10.28
N PRO A 182 -11.83 -28.70 -11.25
CA PRO A 182 -12.24 -30.04 -11.66
C PRO A 182 -11.03 -30.88 -12.05
N ASP A 183 -11.08 -32.19 -11.76
CA ASP A 183 -10.10 -33.14 -12.27
C ASP A 183 -10.33 -33.37 -13.77
N GLU A 184 -9.31 -33.84 -14.51
CA GLU A 184 -9.44 -34.18 -15.93
C GLU A 184 -9.92 -35.63 -16.16
N ASP A 185 -10.27 -36.37 -15.10
CA ASP A 185 -10.87 -37.69 -15.22
C ASP A 185 -12.17 -37.60 -16.05
N PRO A 186 -12.21 -38.23 -17.24
CA PRO A 186 -13.38 -38.19 -18.11
C PRO A 186 -14.59 -38.93 -17.54
N ASN A 187 -14.44 -39.67 -16.44
CA ASN A 187 -15.54 -40.30 -15.72
C ASN A 187 -16.04 -39.45 -14.54
N ASP A 188 -15.47 -38.26 -14.33
CA ASP A 188 -15.95 -37.31 -13.34
C ASP A 188 -17.09 -36.47 -13.92
N ASP A 189 -18.24 -36.51 -13.26
CA ASP A 189 -19.40 -35.69 -13.61
C ASP A 189 -19.04 -34.20 -13.52
N GLU A 190 -18.15 -33.78 -12.60
CA GLU A 190 -17.70 -32.38 -12.48
C GLU A 190 -16.93 -31.92 -13.74
N TYR A 191 -16.14 -32.80 -14.36
CA TYR A 191 -15.40 -32.51 -15.58
C TYR A 191 -16.34 -32.40 -16.80
N THR A 192 -17.29 -33.33 -16.92
CA THR A 192 -18.30 -33.31 -17.98
C THR A 192 -19.22 -32.08 -17.86
N ASP A 193 -19.61 -31.71 -16.64
CA ASP A 193 -20.39 -30.49 -16.37
C ASP A 193 -19.60 -29.23 -16.68
N PHE A 194 -18.29 -29.19 -16.38
CA PHE A 194 -17.43 -28.08 -16.78
C PHE A 194 -17.32 -27.93 -18.29
N LEU A 195 -17.17 -29.03 -19.04
CA LEU A 195 -17.09 -29.00 -20.51
C LEU A 195 -18.39 -28.52 -21.16
N THR A 196 -19.54 -28.85 -20.55
CA THR A 196 -20.86 -28.51 -21.10
C THR A 196 -21.36 -27.14 -20.65
N LYS A 197 -21.02 -26.70 -19.43
CA LYS A 197 -21.48 -25.46 -18.79
C LYS A 197 -20.37 -24.79 -17.95
N PRO A 198 -19.28 -24.33 -18.58
CA PRO A 198 -18.12 -23.79 -17.86
C PRO A 198 -18.48 -22.56 -17.00
N GLU A 199 -19.48 -21.76 -17.40
CA GLU A 199 -19.96 -20.62 -16.63
C GLU A 199 -20.57 -21.03 -15.28
N SER A 200 -21.21 -22.19 -15.20
CA SER A 200 -21.79 -22.70 -13.96
C SER A 200 -20.69 -23.10 -12.98
N ALA A 201 -19.64 -23.77 -13.46
CA ALA A 201 -18.47 -24.10 -12.67
C ALA A 201 -17.72 -22.84 -12.20
N MET A 202 -17.57 -21.83 -13.07
CA MET A 202 -17.00 -20.53 -12.69
C MET A 202 -17.83 -19.86 -11.58
N LEU A 203 -19.16 -19.80 -11.70
CA LEU A 203 -20.02 -19.19 -10.68
C LEU A 203 -20.01 -19.96 -9.36
N GLN A 204 -19.78 -21.27 -9.37
CA GLN A 204 -19.59 -22.06 -8.17
C GLN A 204 -18.23 -21.82 -7.52
N CYS A 205 -17.17 -21.65 -8.32
CA CYS A 205 -15.82 -21.39 -7.85
C CYS A 205 -15.65 -19.95 -7.32
N LEU A 206 -16.06 -18.95 -8.09
CA LEU A 206 -15.90 -17.53 -7.75
C LEU A 206 -16.71 -17.12 -6.51
N PRO A 207 -16.49 -15.92 -5.92
CA PRO A 207 -17.19 -15.51 -4.71
C PRO A 207 -18.72 -15.66 -4.81
N SER A 208 -19.36 -16.12 -3.74
CA SER A 208 -20.83 -16.12 -3.69
C SER A 208 -21.36 -14.69 -3.83
N GLN A 209 -22.61 -14.51 -4.27
CA GLN A 209 -23.21 -13.17 -4.38
C GLN A 209 -23.04 -12.34 -3.10
N ARG A 210 -23.24 -12.97 -1.93
CA ARG A 210 -23.04 -12.32 -0.64
C ARG A 210 -21.59 -11.88 -0.40
N GLN A 211 -20.62 -12.73 -0.71
CA GLN A 211 -19.19 -12.38 -0.57
C GLN A 211 -18.80 -11.28 -1.55
N ALA A 212 -19.19 -11.41 -2.82
CA ALA A 212 -18.94 -10.41 -3.85
C ALA A 212 -19.51 -9.04 -3.45
N THR A 213 -20.79 -8.96 -3.07
CA THR A 213 -21.41 -7.70 -2.63
C THR A 213 -20.70 -7.12 -1.40
N THR A 214 -20.33 -7.97 -0.43
CA THR A 214 -19.62 -7.51 0.78
C THR A 214 -18.27 -6.90 0.42
N VAL A 215 -17.47 -7.59 -0.41
CA VAL A 215 -16.16 -7.09 -0.83
C VAL A 215 -16.30 -5.83 -1.67
N MET A 216 -17.21 -5.79 -2.64
CA MET A 216 -17.44 -4.61 -3.49
C MET A 216 -17.75 -3.36 -2.66
N VAL A 217 -18.63 -3.46 -1.65
CA VAL A 217 -18.94 -2.31 -0.76
C VAL A 217 -17.72 -1.83 0.01
N ILE A 218 -16.87 -2.76 0.45
CA ILE A 218 -15.64 -2.42 1.18
C ILE A 218 -14.62 -1.76 0.25
N LEU A 219 -14.44 -2.29 -0.96
CA LEU A 219 -13.53 -1.69 -1.94
C LEU A 219 -14.02 -0.29 -2.37
N ASP A 220 -15.32 -0.10 -2.59
CA ASP A 220 -15.91 1.23 -2.90
C ASP A 220 -15.55 2.24 -1.81
N MET A 221 -15.74 1.84 -0.56
CA MET A 221 -15.46 2.66 0.62
C MET A 221 -13.95 2.95 0.80
N LEU A 222 -13.08 1.97 0.58
CA LEU A 222 -11.62 2.13 0.71
C LEU A 222 -11.01 2.91 -0.45
N SER A 223 -11.64 2.90 -1.64
CA SER A 223 -11.24 3.67 -2.82
C SER A 223 -11.87 5.07 -2.87
N THR A 224 -12.70 5.45 -1.89
CA THR A 224 -13.35 6.77 -1.86
C THR A 224 -12.43 7.80 -1.21
N HIS A 225 -12.10 8.88 -1.94
CA HIS A 225 -11.50 10.09 -1.36
C HIS A 225 -12.51 10.88 -0.56
N SER A 226 -12.09 11.37 0.61
CA SER A 226 -12.92 12.24 1.43
C SER A 226 -13.04 13.65 0.85
N THR A 227 -14.07 14.41 1.25
CA THR A 227 -14.15 15.86 0.97
C THR A 227 -13.08 16.65 1.73
N ASP A 228 -12.61 16.09 2.83
CA ASP A 228 -11.64 16.72 3.74
C ASP A 228 -10.27 16.03 3.61
N GLU A 229 -9.99 15.45 2.44
CA GLU A 229 -8.76 14.73 2.15
C GLU A 229 -7.57 15.70 2.06
N GLU A 230 -6.42 15.29 2.61
CA GLU A 230 -5.17 16.05 2.48
C GLU A 230 -4.22 15.33 1.51
N TYR A 231 -3.87 16.01 0.43
CA TYR A 231 -2.98 15.50 -0.61
C TYR A 231 -1.52 15.91 -0.35
N ILE A 232 -0.59 15.12 -0.90
CA ILE A 232 0.83 15.43 -0.81
C ILE A 232 1.15 16.79 -1.43
N ALA A 233 2.05 17.55 -0.79
CA ALA A 233 2.49 18.89 -1.18
C ALA A 233 1.41 20.00 -1.16
N ASP A 234 0.21 19.73 -0.62
CA ASP A 234 -0.91 20.66 -0.69
C ASP A 234 -0.92 21.72 0.41
N LYS A 235 -0.60 21.35 1.65
CA LYS A 235 -0.61 22.26 2.80
C LYS A 235 0.81 22.58 3.27
N MET A 236 1.11 23.86 3.37
CA MET A 236 2.35 24.35 3.98
C MET A 236 2.17 24.36 5.50
N GLU A 237 3.10 23.78 6.25
CA GLU A 237 3.11 23.94 7.70
C GLU A 237 3.60 25.35 8.10
N PRO A 238 3.04 25.97 9.14
CA PRO A 238 3.46 27.31 9.57
C PRO A 238 4.96 27.42 9.84
N SER A 239 5.56 26.39 10.44
CA SER A 239 7.01 26.34 10.71
C SER A 239 7.86 26.30 9.43
N TRP A 240 7.31 25.78 8.33
CA TRP A 240 8.01 25.78 7.04
C TRP A 240 7.92 27.16 6.39
N GLU A 241 6.77 27.82 6.51
CA GLU A 241 6.57 29.16 5.98
C GLU A 241 7.47 30.22 6.64
N GLU A 242 7.69 30.10 7.96
CA GLU A 242 8.54 31.00 8.73
C GLU A 242 10.03 30.89 8.38
N ALA A 243 10.47 29.78 7.79
CA ALA A 243 11.85 29.53 7.39
C ALA A 243 12.03 29.71 5.87
N PRO A 244 12.59 30.84 5.37
CA PRO A 244 12.58 31.16 3.93
C PRO A 244 13.19 30.09 3.02
N ALA A 245 14.27 29.44 3.46
CA ALA A 245 14.91 28.36 2.71
C ALA A 245 13.99 27.14 2.57
N ILE A 246 13.30 26.76 3.65
CA ILE A 246 12.37 25.64 3.69
C ILE A 246 11.09 25.96 2.92
N LYS A 247 10.55 27.17 3.08
CA LYS A 247 9.43 27.66 2.27
C LYS A 247 9.71 27.51 0.78
N GLY A 248 10.86 28.02 0.33
CA GLY A 248 11.27 27.91 -1.07
C GLY A 248 11.46 26.47 -1.55
N ALA A 249 12.00 25.59 -0.70
CA ALA A 249 12.13 24.16 -1.00
C ALA A 249 10.76 23.48 -1.13
N PHE A 250 9.81 23.78 -0.23
CA PHE A 250 8.46 23.20 -0.30
C PHE A 250 7.67 23.72 -1.50
N GLU A 251 7.84 24.98 -1.87
CA GLU A 251 7.22 25.54 -3.09
C GLU A 251 7.76 24.85 -4.36
N ARG A 252 9.06 24.55 -4.43
CA ARG A 252 9.64 23.73 -5.52
C ARG A 252 9.08 22.31 -5.51
N PHE A 253 9.02 21.68 -4.35
CA PHE A 253 8.43 20.34 -4.20
C PHE A 253 6.98 20.30 -4.69
N ARG A 254 6.16 21.27 -4.26
CA ARG A 254 4.78 21.43 -4.73
C ARG A 254 4.72 21.61 -6.24
N GLY A 255 5.58 22.46 -6.82
CA GLY A 255 5.65 22.65 -8.26
C GLY A 255 5.87 21.33 -9.01
N LYS A 256 6.93 20.60 -8.64
CA LYS A 256 7.28 19.29 -9.25
C LYS A 256 6.19 18.26 -9.10
N VAL A 257 5.58 18.17 -7.91
CA VAL A 257 4.46 17.27 -7.68
C VAL A 257 3.29 17.67 -8.58
N MET A 258 2.90 18.94 -8.67
CA MET A 258 1.78 19.35 -9.53
C MET A 258 2.03 19.11 -11.03
N GLU A 259 3.27 19.29 -11.50
CA GLU A 259 3.68 19.00 -12.88
C GLU A 259 3.44 17.54 -13.29
N LEU A 260 3.54 16.60 -12.33
CA LEU A 260 3.29 15.18 -12.56
C LEU A 260 1.90 14.91 -13.16
N THR A 261 0.90 15.74 -12.85
CA THR A 261 -0.44 15.60 -13.45
C THR A 261 -0.38 15.70 -14.98
N GLY A 262 0.28 16.75 -15.50
CA GLY A 262 0.40 16.97 -16.93
C GLY A 262 1.26 15.92 -17.62
N ILE A 263 2.29 15.40 -16.93
CA ILE A 263 3.13 14.31 -17.43
C ILE A 263 2.30 13.03 -17.58
N ILE A 264 1.52 12.67 -16.54
CA ILE A 264 0.63 11.51 -16.56
C ILE A 264 -0.44 11.65 -17.65
N ASP A 265 -1.04 12.82 -17.79
CA ASP A 265 -2.02 13.10 -18.84
C ASP A 265 -1.41 12.91 -20.24
N GLY A 266 -0.23 13.47 -20.47
CA GLY A 266 0.49 13.29 -21.73
C GLY A 266 0.80 11.82 -22.01
N ARG A 267 1.30 11.07 -21.02
CA ARG A 267 1.58 9.63 -21.15
C ARG A 267 0.34 8.79 -21.40
N ASN A 268 -0.80 9.14 -20.81
CA ASN A 268 -2.06 8.43 -21.03
C ASN A 268 -2.66 8.71 -22.43
N LEU A 269 -2.34 9.86 -23.03
CA LEU A 269 -2.76 10.24 -24.38
C LEU A 269 -1.82 9.72 -25.48
N ASP A 270 -0.61 9.27 -25.14
CA ASP A 270 0.35 8.74 -26.09
C ASP A 270 -0.05 7.31 -26.52
N GLU A 271 -0.49 7.17 -27.77
CA GLU A 271 -0.87 5.88 -28.37
C GLU A 271 0.31 4.92 -28.53
N GLY A 272 1.57 5.40 -28.42
CA GLY A 272 2.76 4.57 -28.38
C GLY A 272 2.98 3.85 -27.05
N LEU A 273 2.32 4.30 -25.96
CA LEU A 273 2.41 3.72 -24.62
C LEU A 273 1.27 2.74 -24.37
N LEU A 274 1.41 1.53 -24.93
CA LEU A 274 0.39 0.48 -24.95
C LEU A 274 -0.02 -0.07 -23.58
N ASN A 275 0.80 0.10 -22.53
CA ASN A 275 0.44 -0.30 -21.17
C ASN A 275 -0.44 0.74 -20.46
N ARG A 276 -0.72 1.88 -21.12
CA ARG A 276 -1.58 2.97 -20.64
C ARG A 276 -2.73 3.29 -21.60
N ASN A 277 -2.62 2.84 -22.85
CA ASN A 277 -3.52 3.17 -23.93
C ASN A 277 -3.88 1.91 -24.74
N GLY A 278 -5.14 1.77 -25.14
CA GLY A 278 -5.61 0.67 -25.97
C GLY A 278 -6.95 0.07 -25.52
N ALA A 279 -7.48 -0.85 -26.31
CA ALA A 279 -8.77 -1.48 -26.02
C ALA A 279 -8.71 -2.28 -24.71
N GLY A 280 -9.56 -1.90 -23.75
CA GLY A 280 -9.61 -2.55 -22.44
C GLY A 280 -8.51 -2.11 -21.45
N VAL A 281 -7.64 -1.18 -21.85
CA VAL A 281 -6.64 -0.58 -20.97
C VAL A 281 -7.22 0.72 -20.39
N VAL A 282 -7.25 0.81 -19.07
CA VAL A 282 -7.68 2.02 -18.38
C VAL A 282 -6.47 2.94 -18.21
N PRO A 283 -6.58 4.25 -18.50
CA PRO A 283 -5.53 5.21 -18.22
C PRO A 283 -5.00 5.07 -16.79
N TYR A 284 -3.68 5.06 -16.63
CA TYR A 284 -3.10 4.91 -15.31
C TYR A 284 -3.03 6.27 -14.62
N GLU A 285 -3.76 6.44 -13.52
CA GLU A 285 -3.94 7.75 -12.87
C GLU A 285 -3.69 7.71 -11.36
N LEU A 286 -3.34 6.55 -10.81
CA LEU A 286 -3.25 6.31 -9.35
C LEU A 286 -2.20 7.17 -8.63
N LEU A 287 -1.26 7.74 -9.38
CA LEU A 287 -0.21 8.63 -8.88
C LEU A 287 -0.43 10.10 -9.25
N LYS A 288 -1.58 10.46 -9.84
CA LYS A 288 -1.96 11.86 -10.06
C LYS A 288 -2.08 12.57 -8.71
N PRO A 289 -1.35 13.67 -8.44
CA PRO A 289 -1.24 14.32 -7.13
C PRO A 289 -2.52 14.72 -6.41
N ARG A 290 -3.61 14.94 -7.15
CA ARG A 290 -4.88 15.46 -6.63
C ARG A 290 -6.05 14.67 -7.17
N SER A 291 -7.14 14.70 -6.42
CA SER A 291 -8.42 14.17 -6.87
C SER A 291 -9.59 14.95 -6.28
N GLU A 292 -10.74 14.86 -6.95
CA GLU A 292 -12.01 15.24 -6.36
C GLU A 292 -12.46 14.17 -5.34
N SER A 293 -13.44 14.51 -4.50
CA SER A 293 -14.02 13.53 -3.57
C SER A 293 -14.77 12.43 -4.31
N GLY A 294 -14.71 11.18 -3.83
CA GLY A 294 -15.36 10.04 -4.47
C GLY A 294 -14.40 8.95 -4.89
N VAL A 295 -14.89 7.98 -5.67
CA VAL A 295 -14.08 6.90 -6.23
C VAL A 295 -13.58 7.33 -7.61
N THR A 296 -12.34 7.79 -7.67
CA THR A 296 -11.75 8.41 -8.85
C THR A 296 -10.57 7.62 -9.42
N GLY A 297 -9.89 6.80 -8.60
CA GLY A 297 -8.69 6.09 -9.03
C GLY A 297 -7.46 7.00 -9.19
N MET A 298 -7.38 8.08 -8.42
CA MET A 298 -6.30 9.09 -8.47
C MET A 298 -5.76 9.40 -7.06
N GLY A 299 -4.80 10.31 -6.90
CA GLY A 299 -4.50 10.99 -5.63
C GLY A 299 -3.58 10.28 -4.63
N PRO A 300 -2.24 10.51 -4.63
CA PRO A 300 -1.38 10.18 -3.51
C PRO A 300 -1.69 11.04 -2.28
N LEU A 301 -2.05 10.38 -1.19
CA LEU A 301 -2.35 11.04 0.09
C LEU A 301 -1.10 11.48 0.83
N LEU A 302 -1.26 12.46 1.73
CA LEU A 302 -0.35 12.61 2.87
C LEU A 302 -0.93 11.80 4.05
N PHE A 303 -0.28 10.73 4.48
CA PHE A 303 -0.66 10.09 5.75
C PHE A 303 -0.12 10.90 6.93
N GLY A 304 -0.92 11.87 7.38
CA GLY A 304 -0.62 12.71 8.53
C GLY A 304 -1.89 13.28 9.16
N THR A 305 -2.30 12.72 10.30
CA THR A 305 -3.26 13.27 11.29
C THR A 305 -4.76 13.40 10.96
N LEU A 306 -5.21 13.75 9.75
CA LEU A 306 -6.65 14.04 9.49
C LEU A 306 -7.39 13.02 8.61
N THR A 307 -6.73 12.43 7.63
CA THR A 307 -7.34 11.53 6.62
C THR A 307 -8.04 10.31 7.22
N GLN A 308 -7.51 9.76 8.32
CA GLN A 308 -8.09 8.55 8.95
C GLN A 308 -9.40 8.80 9.71
N ARG A 309 -9.64 10.01 10.23
CA ARG A 309 -10.90 10.36 10.92
C ARG A 309 -12.08 10.36 9.95
N THR A 310 -11.82 10.75 8.71
CA THR A 310 -12.88 11.05 7.73
C THR A 310 -13.21 9.84 6.87
N SER A 311 -12.24 9.00 6.49
CA SER A 311 -12.53 7.67 5.93
C SER A 311 -13.41 6.86 6.90
N LEU A 312 -13.15 6.95 8.20
CA LEU A 312 -14.00 6.34 9.24
C LEU A 312 -15.42 6.88 9.30
N ARG A 313 -15.65 8.16 8.98
CA ARG A 313 -16.99 8.75 8.90
C ARG A 313 -17.76 8.18 7.71
N ILE A 314 -17.12 8.11 6.54
CA ILE A 314 -17.69 7.48 5.33
C ILE A 314 -18.04 6.02 5.61
N VAL A 315 -17.11 5.29 6.24
CA VAL A 315 -17.32 3.91 6.69
C VAL A 315 -18.54 3.83 7.60
N ARG A 316 -18.57 4.60 8.71
CA ARG A 316 -19.64 4.55 9.70
C ARG A 316 -21.01 4.87 9.11
N ASP A 317 -21.09 5.90 8.27
CA ASP A 317 -22.35 6.37 7.70
C ASP A 317 -22.90 5.40 6.64
N ARG A 318 -22.03 4.73 5.86
CA ARG A 318 -22.46 3.71 4.88
C ARG A 318 -22.86 2.39 5.54
N PHE A 319 -22.13 1.94 6.57
CA PHE A 319 -22.52 0.77 7.37
C PHE A 319 -23.87 0.97 8.08
N ALA A 320 -24.19 2.19 8.51
CA ALA A 320 -25.49 2.52 9.10
C ALA A 320 -26.64 2.51 8.07
N LYS A 321 -26.39 2.95 6.83
CA LYS A 321 -27.43 3.06 5.77
C LYS A 321 -27.77 1.72 5.10
N GLN A 322 -26.84 0.76 5.02
CA GLN A 322 -27.05 -0.50 4.30
C GLN A 322 -27.81 -1.60 5.06
N ASN A 323 -28.37 -1.31 6.25
CA ASN A 323 -29.27 -2.24 6.97
C ASN A 323 -28.68 -3.65 7.18
N ILE A 324 -27.35 -3.78 7.36
CA ILE A 324 -26.70 -5.03 7.77
C ILE A 324 -27.04 -5.26 9.26
N LYS A 325 -28.27 -5.71 9.52
CA LYS A 325 -28.89 -5.88 10.85
C LYS A 325 -28.16 -6.84 11.79
N ARG A 326 -27.08 -7.50 11.37
CA ARG A 326 -26.22 -8.34 12.23
C ARG A 326 -24.95 -7.67 12.73
N LEU A 327 -24.63 -6.44 12.30
CA LEU A 327 -23.45 -5.69 12.76
C LEU A 327 -23.81 -4.47 13.64
N SER A 328 -25.10 -4.12 13.76
CA SER A 328 -25.53 -2.84 14.36
C SER A 328 -25.62 -2.81 15.89
N SER A 329 -25.62 -3.94 16.60
CA SER A 329 -25.83 -3.97 18.06
C SER A 329 -24.65 -3.43 18.88
N SER A 330 -23.51 -3.11 18.27
CA SER A 330 -22.30 -2.62 18.96
C SER A 330 -21.97 -1.13 18.72
N VAL A 331 -22.80 -0.41 17.96
CA VAL A 331 -22.50 1.00 17.56
C VAL A 331 -23.01 2.02 18.58
N ALA A 332 -23.92 1.65 19.48
CA ALA A 332 -24.60 2.57 20.39
C ALA A 332 -23.79 3.05 21.63
N LEU A 333 -22.50 2.70 21.76
CA LEU A 333 -21.71 2.97 22.98
C LEU A 333 -20.38 3.70 22.74
N LEU A 334 -20.32 4.60 21.77
CA LEU A 334 -19.19 5.53 21.64
C LEU A 334 -19.42 6.80 22.48
N LYS A 335 -19.04 6.77 23.77
CA LYS A 335 -18.70 7.99 24.52
C LYS A 335 -17.23 8.37 24.25
N PRO A 336 -16.90 9.67 24.18
CA PRO A 336 -15.56 10.11 23.84
C PRO A 336 -14.57 9.80 24.97
N TRP A 337 -13.70 8.81 24.75
CA TRP A 337 -12.50 8.62 25.57
C TRP A 337 -11.42 9.57 25.09
N ARG A 338 -10.97 10.47 25.98
CA ARG A 338 -9.75 11.27 25.77
C ARG A 338 -8.54 10.35 25.85
N ILE A 339 -7.78 10.23 24.76
CA ILE A 339 -6.46 9.60 24.74
C ILE A 339 -5.42 10.75 24.73
N PRO A 340 -4.41 10.75 25.62
CA PRO A 340 -3.37 11.78 25.63
C PRO A 340 -2.47 11.66 24.39
N ASN A 341 -2.09 12.81 23.84
CA ASN A 341 -1.21 12.97 22.68
C ASN A 341 0.16 12.32 22.92
N LYS A 342 0.43 11.21 22.24
CA LYS A 342 1.78 10.81 21.79
C LYS A 342 1.64 10.31 20.36
N ALA A 343 2.41 10.90 19.45
CA ALA A 343 2.38 10.57 18.03
C ALA A 343 2.88 9.13 17.83
N PHE A 344 2.06 8.30 17.19
CA PHE A 344 2.44 6.96 16.75
C PHE A 344 2.04 6.84 15.28
N VAL A 345 3.01 6.84 14.37
CA VAL A 345 2.79 6.40 12.99
C VAL A 345 3.12 4.90 12.97
N VAL A 346 2.11 4.08 13.25
CA VAL A 346 2.18 2.63 13.10
C VAL A 346 1.62 2.29 11.73
N THR A 347 2.50 2.08 10.75
CA THR A 347 2.22 1.15 9.65
C THR A 347 1.91 -0.21 10.28
N ALA A 348 0.82 -0.83 9.85
CA ALA A 348 0.23 -1.96 10.56
C ALA A 348 1.21 -3.15 10.66
N VAL A 349 1.81 -3.34 11.84
CA VAL A 349 2.45 -4.59 12.26
C VAL A 349 1.50 -5.30 13.24
N PRO A 350 1.12 -6.57 13.01
CA PRO A 350 0.38 -7.34 14.01
C PRO A 350 1.31 -7.69 15.17
N ILE A 351 0.90 -7.36 16.40
CA ILE A 351 1.50 -7.91 17.62
C ILE A 351 1.14 -9.40 17.67
N ALA A 352 2.00 -10.26 17.13
CA ALA A 352 1.94 -11.69 17.37
C ALA A 352 2.68 -11.97 18.69
N ARG A 353 1.94 -12.29 19.76
CA ARG A 353 2.57 -12.80 20.98
C ARG A 353 3.28 -14.11 20.64
N SER A 354 4.57 -14.16 20.97
CA SER A 354 5.45 -15.32 20.83
C SER A 354 4.78 -16.62 21.30
N ILE A 355 4.51 -17.53 20.36
CA ILE A 355 4.26 -18.94 20.68
C ILE A 355 5.64 -19.64 20.67
N PRO A 356 6.04 -20.33 21.75
CA PRO A 356 7.38 -20.89 21.84
C PRO A 356 7.64 -21.93 20.74
N ARG A 357 8.81 -21.79 20.09
CA ARG A 357 9.36 -22.75 19.12
C ARG A 357 9.57 -24.09 19.80
N SER A 358 8.63 -25.02 19.64
CA SER A 358 8.93 -26.45 19.74
C SER A 358 8.02 -27.27 18.83
N SER A 359 8.69 -28.06 17.99
CA SER A 359 8.17 -29.15 17.15
C SER A 359 7.06 -28.84 16.14
N MET A 360 7.46 -28.44 14.93
CA MET A 360 6.80 -28.93 13.72
C MET A 360 7.87 -29.23 12.67
N LYS A 361 8.31 -30.49 12.60
CA LYS A 361 9.07 -31.02 11.45
C LYS A 361 8.07 -31.11 10.29
N LEU A 362 8.10 -30.15 9.37
CA LEU A 362 7.49 -30.31 8.06
C LEU A 362 8.51 -31.01 7.15
N SER A 363 8.13 -32.20 6.70
CA SER A 363 8.90 -33.02 5.78
C SER A 363 9.17 -32.27 4.48
N SER A 364 10.45 -32.11 4.17
CA SER A 364 10.98 -31.70 2.88
C SER A 364 10.55 -32.64 1.76
N SER A 365 9.68 -32.19 0.85
CA SER A 365 9.48 -32.76 -0.50
C SER A 365 8.53 -31.86 -1.32
N ILE A 366 9.02 -30.73 -1.83
CA ILE A 366 8.48 -30.15 -3.06
C ILE A 366 9.68 -29.85 -3.94
N VAL A 367 9.92 -30.77 -4.88
CA VAL A 367 10.87 -30.62 -5.98
C VAL A 367 10.14 -29.82 -7.06
N LEU A 368 10.60 -28.61 -7.35
CA LEU A 368 10.18 -27.86 -8.54
C LEU A 368 11.20 -28.14 -9.65
N THR A 369 10.82 -28.99 -10.61
CA THR A 369 11.55 -29.15 -11.88
C THR A 369 11.06 -28.10 -12.89
N PRO A 370 11.95 -27.39 -13.61
CA PRO A 370 11.56 -26.44 -14.65
C PRO A 370 11.63 -27.07 -16.04
N SER A 371 10.55 -26.97 -16.80
CA SER A 371 10.50 -27.29 -18.24
C SER A 371 9.15 -26.78 -18.78
N TRP A 372 8.99 -26.01 -19.87
CA TRP A 372 9.60 -26.00 -21.21
C TRP A 372 9.34 -24.62 -21.87
N SER A 373 10.35 -23.95 -22.45
CA SER A 373 10.67 -23.79 -23.89
C SER A 373 9.59 -23.19 -24.79
N PHE A 374 9.93 -22.05 -25.40
CA PHE A 374 9.22 -21.40 -26.51
C PHE A 374 9.27 -22.23 -27.80
N SER A 375 8.21 -22.12 -28.60
CA SER A 375 8.22 -22.28 -30.05
C SER A 375 7.47 -21.12 -30.68
#